data_AF-A0A2E6HGR2-F1
#
_entry.id   AF-A0A2E6HGR2-F1
#
_cell.length_a   1.000
_cell.length_b   1.000
_cell.length_c   1.000
_cell.angle_alpha   90.00
_cell.angle_beta   90.00
_cell.angle_gamma   90.00
#
_symmetry.space_group_name_H-M   'P 1'
#
loop_
_entity.id
_entity.type
_entity.pdbx_description
1 polymer ?
#
loop_
_entity_poly.entity_id
_entity_poly.type
_entity_poly.pdbx_seq_one_letter_code
_entity_poly.pdbx_strand_id
1 'polypeptide(L)' 'MSDTVIGINARKKDNLIQGIIILVTVIIGLVIGHMYGGFLLLGGLGGLIVGFLGSGIFLMIYRAIKHASGDHD' A
#
# COMPACT_ATOMS: atom_id res chain seq x y z
N MET A 1 13.55 -6.91 27.66
CA MET A 1 12.59 -5.80 27.79
C MET A 1 11.67 -5.89 26.59
N SER A 2 10.36 -5.96 26.83
CA SER A 2 9.35 -6.22 25.80
C SER A 2 9.11 -4.94 24.99
N ASP A 3 9.64 -4.87 23.76
CA ASP A 3 9.44 -3.76 22.81
C ASP A 3 8.01 -3.73 22.21
N THR A 4 7.00 -4.01 23.02
CA THR A 4 5.59 -4.14 22.58
C THR A 4 4.60 -3.39 23.45
N VAL A 5 5.03 -2.78 24.57
CA VAL A 5 4.06 -2.21 25.53
C VAL A 5 3.68 -0.75 25.26
N ILE A 6 4.42 -0.01 24.42
CA ILE A 6 4.14 1.43 24.15
C ILE A 6 4.42 1.86 22.69
N GLY A 7 5.29 1.17 21.95
CA GLY A 7 5.62 1.55 20.59
C GLY A 7 4.57 1.11 19.58
N ILE A 8 4.09 2.02 18.72
CA ILE A 8 3.40 1.62 17.48
C ILE A 8 4.29 0.55 16.82
N ASN A 9 3.74 -0.66 16.63
CA ASN A 9 4.37 -1.74 15.88
C ASN A 9 4.42 -1.36 14.38
N ALA A 10 5.19 -0.33 14.06
CA ALA A 10 5.39 0.19 12.72
C ALA A 10 6.48 -0.66 12.06
N ARG A 11 6.06 -1.70 11.34
CA ARG A 11 6.94 -2.45 10.43
C ARG A 11 7.34 -1.55 9.26
N LYS A 12 8.40 -0.74 9.46
CA LYS A 12 8.82 0.35 8.54
C LYS A 12 8.98 -0.11 7.09
N LYS A 13 9.52 -1.32 6.85
CA LYS A 13 9.68 -1.88 5.49
C LYS A 13 8.34 -2.17 4.81
N ASP A 14 7.37 -2.70 5.54
CA ASP A 14 6.06 -3.05 4.98
C ASP A 14 5.27 -1.77 4.68
N ASN A 15 5.35 -0.77 5.56
CA ASN A 15 4.73 0.53 5.36
C ASN A 15 5.37 1.31 4.20
N LEU A 16 6.68 1.14 3.96
CA LEU A 16 7.37 1.74 2.82
C LEU A 16 6.87 1.15 1.50
N ILE A 17 6.77 -0.18 1.40
CA ILE A 17 6.25 -0.84 0.19
C ILE A 17 4.78 -0.45 -0.03
N GLN A 18 3.98 -0.37 1.04
CA GLN A 18 2.59 0.07 0.95
C GLN A 18 2.49 1.50 0.41
N GLY A 19 3.31 2.42 0.94
CA GLY A 19 3.36 3.81 0.49
C GLY A 19 3.76 3.94 -0.99
N ILE A 20 4.73 3.14 -1.45
CA ILE A 20 5.15 3.13 -2.86
C ILE A 20 4.00 2.65 -3.77
N ILE A 21 3.30 1.58 -3.40
CA ILE A 21 2.18 1.07 -4.20
C ILE A 21 1.06 2.11 -4.27
N ILE A 22 0.70 2.73 -3.13
CA ILE A 22 -0.30 3.79 -3.08
C ILE A 22 0.11 4.98 -3.97
N LEU A 23 1.38 5.39 -3.93
CA LEU A 23 1.87 6.47 -4.77
C LEU A 23 1.72 6.15 -6.26
N VAL A 24 2.12 4.95 -6.67
CA VAL A 24 2.02 4.49 -8.07
C VAL A 24 0.55 4.46 -8.53
N THR A 25 -0.35 3.90 -7.73
CA THR A 25 -1.77 3.82 -8.12
C THR A 25 -2.45 5.19 -8.13
N VAL A 26 -2.06 6.12 -7.25
CA VAL A 26 -2.52 7.52 -7.30
C VAL A 26 -2.07 8.18 -8.60
N ILE A 27 -0.81 8.01 -9.00
CA ILE A 27 -0.31 8.57 -10.27
C ILE A 27 -1.08 8.00 -11.47
N ILE A 28 -1.29 6.68 -11.51
CA ILE A 28 -2.08 6.03 -12.56
C ILE A 28 -3.51 6.58 -12.56
N GLY A 29 -4.13 6.70 -11.39
CA GLY A 29 -5.45 7.27 -11.23
C GLY A 29 -5.54 8.71 -11.73
N LEU A 30 -4.54 9.55 -11.42
CA LEU A 30 -4.46 10.93 -11.91
C LEU A 30 -4.34 10.99 -13.44
N VAL A 31 -3.51 10.14 -14.04
CA VAL A 31 -3.36 10.06 -15.51
C VAL A 31 -4.69 9.65 -16.16
N ILE A 32 -5.36 8.64 -15.62
CA ILE A 32 -6.69 8.22 -16.09
C ILE A 32 -7.68 9.37 -15.93
N GLY A 33 -7.78 9.98 -14.75
CA GLY A 33 -8.69 11.11 -14.50
C GLY A 33 -8.46 12.28 -15.46
N HIS A 34 -7.19 12.56 -15.81
CA HIS A 34 -6.85 13.56 -16.82
C HIS A 34 -7.38 13.18 -18.22
N MET A 35 -7.16 11.94 -18.66
CA MET A 35 -7.59 11.44 -19.97
C MET A 35 -9.11 11.46 -20.19
N TYR A 36 -9.90 11.25 -19.13
CA TYR A 36 -11.37 11.16 -19.21
C TYR A 36 -12.11 12.49 -18.96
N GLY A 37 -11.43 13.63 -19.13
CA GLY A 37 -12.07 14.95 -19.05
C GLY A 37 -11.57 15.85 -17.93
N GLY A 38 -10.33 15.66 -17.46
CA GLY A 38 -9.72 16.53 -16.45
C GLY A 38 -10.19 16.27 -15.02
N PHE A 39 -10.81 15.12 -14.75
CA PHE A 39 -11.25 14.69 -13.42
C PHE A 39 -10.09 14.23 -12.53
N LEU A 40 -9.07 15.06 -12.34
CA LEU A 40 -7.87 14.75 -11.57
C LEU A 40 -8.20 14.33 -10.13
N LEU A 41 -9.14 15.02 -9.48
CA LEU A 41 -9.54 14.67 -8.11
C LEU A 41 -10.19 13.29 -8.03
N LEU A 42 -11.10 12.94 -8.94
CA LEU A 42 -11.76 11.63 -8.96
C LEU A 42 -10.78 10.52 -9.35
N GLY A 43 -9.90 10.78 -10.32
CA GLY A 43 -8.85 9.86 -10.71
C GLY A 43 -7.86 9.59 -9.58
N GLY A 44 -7.39 10.63 -8.91
CA GLY A 44 -6.49 10.53 -7.76
C GLY A 44 -7.14 9.84 -6.55
N LEU A 45 -8.40 10.14 -6.24
CA LEU A 45 -9.17 9.45 -5.20
C LEU A 45 -9.38 7.98 -5.53
N GLY A 46 -9.75 7.65 -6.77
CA GLY A 46 -9.87 6.28 -7.23
C GLY A 46 -8.55 5.52 -7.11
N GLY A 47 -7.45 6.13 -7.56
CA GLY A 47 -6.09 5.58 -7.42
C GLY A 47 -5.65 5.40 -5.97
N LEU A 48 -6.06 6.30 -5.06
CA LEU A 48 -5.81 6.19 -3.62
C LEU A 48 -6.60 5.03 -3.01
N ILE A 49 -7.89 4.91 -3.30
CA ILE A 49 -8.77 3.85 -2.76
C ILE A 49 -8.27 2.48 -3.24
N VAL A 50 -8.03 2.34 -4.55
CA VAL A 50 -7.51 1.10 -5.15
C VAL A 50 -6.12 0.79 -4.62
N GLY A 51 -5.26 1.79 -4.52
CA GLY A 51 -3.90 1.66 -3.97
C GLY A 51 -3.91 1.20 -2.52
N PHE A 52 -4.68 1.85 -1.68
CA PHE A 52 -4.73 1.57 -0.25
C PHE A 52 -5.29 0.17 0.04
N LEU A 53 -6.42 -0.17 -0.58
CA LEU A 53 -7.06 -1.48 -0.40
C LEU A 53 -6.25 -2.60 -1.06
N GLY A 54 -5.81 -2.38 -2.31
CA GLY A 54 -5.04 -3.34 -3.08
C GLY A 54 -3.68 -3.63 -2.46
N SER A 55 -2.93 -2.60 -2.06
CA SER A 55 -1.64 -2.76 -1.39
C SER A 55 -1.79 -3.44 -0.01
N GLY A 56 -2.84 -3.10 0.74
CA GLY A 56 -3.14 -3.74 2.02
C GLY A 56 -3.33 -5.24 1.88
N ILE A 57 -4.19 -5.68 0.94
CA ILE A 57 -4.45 -7.10 0.68
C ILE A 57 -3.20 -7.80 0.14
N PHE A 58 -2.51 -7.20 -0.84
CA PHE A 58 -1.32 -7.79 -1.43
C PHE A 58 -0.22 -8.03 -0.39
N LEU A 59 0.06 -7.05 0.48
CA LEU A 59 1.07 -7.19 1.53
C LEU A 59 0.66 -8.16 2.63
N MET A 60 -0.65 -8.25 2.96
CA MET A 60 -1.15 -9.28 3.85
C MET A 60 -0.90 -10.69 3.29
N ILE A 61 -1.18 -10.90 2.01
CA ILE A 61 -0.95 -12.20 1.34
C ILE A 61 0.54 -12.49 1.23
N TYR A 62 1.35 -11.53 0.75
CA TYR A 62 2.80 -11.71 0.64
C TYR A 62 3.43 -12.04 1.99
N ARG A 63 2.98 -11.38 3.06
CA ARG A 63 3.44 -11.66 4.42
C ARG A 63 2.98 -13.04 4.89
N ALA A 64 1.73 -13.44 4.62
CA ALA A 64 1.23 -14.77 4.97
C ALA A 64 2.04 -15.87 4.26
N ILE A 65 2.35 -15.68 2.97
CA ILE A 65 3.18 -16.60 2.19
C ILE A 65 4.61 -16.64 2.74
N LYS A 66 5.24 -15.48 2.94
CA LYS A 66 6.62 -15.42 3.46
C LYS A 66 6.73 -16.00 4.88
N HIS A 67 5.72 -15.78 5.72
CA HIS A 67 5.64 -16.38 7.05
C HIS A 67 5.43 -17.90 7.00
N ALA A 68 4.58 -18.38 6.09
CA ALA A 68 4.37 -19.82 5.89
C ALA A 68 5.55 -20.53 5.23
N SER A 69 6.35 -19.81 4.42
CA SER A 69 7.51 -20.35 3.71
C SER A 69 8.75 -20.54 4.60
N GLY A 70 8.70 -20.14 5.88
CA GLY A 70 9.78 -20.43 6.84
C GLY A 70 11.11 -19.72 6.58
N ASP A 71 11.12 -18.71 5.71
CA ASP A 71 12.33 -17.96 5.35
C ASP A 71 12.68 -16.98 6.49
N HIS A 72 13.29 -17.53 7.53
CA HIS A 72 14.00 -16.80 8.57
C HIS A 72 15.36 -16.37 8.03
N ASP A 73 15.40 -15.18 7.44
CA ASP A 73 16.61 -14.36 7.32
C ASP A 73 16.35 -13.00 7.98
#